data_AF-A0A3A0CB16-F1
#
_entry.id   AF-A0A3A0CB16-F1
#
_cell.length_a   1.000
_cell.length_b   1.000
_cell.length_c   1.000
_cell.angle_alpha   90.00
_cell.angle_beta   90.00
_cell.angle_gamma   90.00
#
_symmetry.space_group_name_H-M   'P 1'
#
loop_
_entity.id
_entity.type
_entity.pdbx_description
1 polymer ?
#
loop_
_entity_poly.entity_id
_entity_poly.type
_entity_poly.pdbx_seq_one_letter_code
_entity_poly.pdbx_strand_id
1 'polypeptide(L)' 'MLAPVPSKLAKEQKHFIDYKDIETLSKFISGVGKLLSRKRAGTNAREQQMVREAVKLSRFMALLPYVAN' A
#
# COMPACT_ATOMS: atom_id res chain seq x y z
N MET A 1 18.66 17.97 2.18
CA MET A 1 17.18 17.99 2.09
C MET A 1 16.75 16.83 1.20
N LEU A 2 16.02 15.83 1.70
CA LEU A 2 15.50 14.76 0.83
C LEU A 2 14.37 15.34 -0.03
N ALA A 3 14.49 15.19 -1.35
CA ALA A 3 13.44 15.56 -2.28
C ALA A 3 12.08 14.95 -1.85
N PRO A 4 10.96 15.65 -2.05
CA PRO A 4 9.63 15.08 -1.81
C PRO A 4 9.53 13.79 -2.63
N VAL A 5 9.25 12.68 -1.95
CA VAL A 5 9.13 11.38 -2.60
C VAL A 5 7.97 11.46 -3.58
N PRO A 6 8.16 11.13 -4.87
CA PRO A 6 7.08 11.21 -5.85
C PRO A 6 5.94 10.31 -5.42
N SER A 7 4.73 10.85 -5.40
CA SER A 7 3.51 10.09 -5.14
C SER A 7 3.17 9.22 -6.36
N LYS A 8 3.17 7.90 -6.17
CA LYS A 8 2.76 6.94 -7.19
C LYS A 8 1.25 6.99 -7.45
N LEU A 9 0.45 7.23 -6.40
CA LEU A 9 -1.01 7.26 -6.48
C LEU A 9 -1.57 8.53 -7.12
N ALA A 10 -0.88 9.67 -6.96
CA ALA A 10 -1.24 10.91 -7.66
C ALA A 10 -1.02 10.79 -9.18
N LYS A 11 -0.07 9.95 -9.62
CA LYS A 11 0.11 9.65 -11.05
C LYS A 11 -1.05 8.83 -11.62
N GLU A 12 -1.66 7.97 -10.82
CA GLU A 12 -2.79 7.12 -11.22
C GLU A 12 -4.16 7.79 -11.02
N GLN A 13 -4.23 9.06 -10.59
CA GLN A 13 -5.47 9.78 -10.26
C GLN A 13 -6.42 9.03 -9.30
N LYS A 14 -5.87 8.10 -8.48
CA LYS A 14 -6.65 7.41 -7.44
C LYS A 14 -6.61 8.23 -6.16
N HIS A 15 -7.70 8.94 -5.88
CA HIS A 15 -7.87 9.72 -4.65
C HIS A 15 -8.16 8.85 -3.41
N PHE A 16 -8.59 7.61 -3.62
CA PHE A 16 -8.99 6.67 -2.56
C PHE A 16 -8.46 5.26 -2.83
N ILE A 17 -8.14 4.51 -1.78
CA ILE A 17 -7.67 3.13 -1.85
C ILE A 17 -8.62 2.27 -1.02
N ASP A 18 -9.38 1.40 -1.69
CA ASP A 18 -10.28 0.46 -1.03
C ASP A 18 -9.50 -0.78 -0.58
N TYR A 19 -9.90 -1.37 0.56
CA TYR A 19 -9.36 -2.63 1.06
C TYR A 19 -9.70 -3.83 0.14
N LYS A 20 -10.71 -3.66 -0.73
CA LYS A 20 -11.13 -4.64 -1.73
C LYS A 20 -10.29 -4.61 -3.02
N ASP A 21 -9.47 -3.60 -3.24
CA ASP A 21 -8.61 -3.48 -4.42
C ASP A 21 -7.32 -4.31 -4.23
N ILE A 22 -7.47 -5.63 -4.25
CA ILE A 22 -6.39 -6.60 -3.96
C ILE A 22 -5.22 -6.44 -4.95
N GLU A 23 -5.52 -6.17 -6.22
CA GLU A 23 -4.51 -5.96 -7.25
C GLU A 23 -3.63 -4.76 -6.95
N THR A 24 -4.21 -3.66 -6.48
CA THR A 24 -3.45 -2.48 -6.09
C THR A 24 -2.71 -2.71 -4.77
N LEU A 25 -3.36 -3.31 -3.77
CA LEU A 25 -2.77 -3.54 -2.45
C LEU A 25 -1.62 -4.55 -2.46
N SER A 26 -1.68 -5.58 -3.31
CA SER A 26 -0.63 -6.58 -3.44
C SER A 26 0.71 -5.96 -3.87
N LYS A 27 0.69 -4.89 -4.69
CA LYS A 27 1.89 -4.14 -5.11
C LYS A 27 2.59 -3.41 -3.95
N PHE A 28 1.88 -3.21 -2.83
CA PHE A 28 2.41 -2.56 -1.61
C PHE A 28 2.91 -3.57 -0.56
N ILE A 29 2.88 -4.86 -0.87
CA ILE A 29 3.29 -5.94 0.03
C ILE A 29 4.50 -6.66 -0.59
N SER A 30 5.42 -7.13 0.24
CA SER A 30 6.56 -7.95 -0.20
C SER A 30 6.13 -9.39 -0.47
N GLY A 31 6.98 -10.17 -1.14
CA GLY A 31 6.73 -11.59 -1.37
C GLY A 31 6.52 -12.43 -0.10
N VAL A 32 6.96 -11.92 1.07
CA VAL A 32 6.77 -12.58 2.39
C VAL A 32 5.50 -12.09 3.10
N GLY A 33 4.69 -11.26 2.45
CA GLY A 33 3.46 -10.72 3.04
C GLY A 33 3.66 -9.49 3.92
N LYS A 34 4.86 -8.88 4.00
CA LYS A 34 5.10 -7.66 4.82
C LYS A 34 4.80 -6.38 4.02
N LEU A 35 4.29 -5.34 4.68
CA LEU A 35 4.04 -4.05 4.02
C LEU A 35 5.36 -3.37 3.62
N LEU A 36 5.44 -2.86 2.39
CA LEU A 36 6.60 -2.13 1.89
C LEU A 36 6.75 -0.78 2.61
N SER A 37 8.00 -0.34 2.77
CA SER A 37 8.30 0.98 3.31
C SER A 37 7.90 2.08 2.32
N ARG A 38 7.59 3.28 2.84
CA ARG A 38 7.22 4.45 2.01
C ARG A 38 8.19 4.70 0.85
N LYS A 39 9.50 4.56 1.11
CA LYS A 39 10.56 4.74 0.10
C LYS A 39 10.47 3.70 -1.03
N ARG A 40 10.21 2.43 -0.70
CA ARG A 40 10.06 1.36 -1.71
C ARG A 40 8.72 1.44 -2.44
N ALA A 41 7.66 1.81 -1.72
CA ALA A 41 6.31 1.99 -2.27
C ALA A 41 6.20 3.20 -3.21
N GLY A 42 7.04 4.23 -3.02
CA GLY A 42 6.93 5.49 -3.76
C GLY A 42 5.66 6.26 -3.39
N THR A 43 5.31 6.29 -2.11
CA THR A 43 4.11 6.96 -1.60
C THR A 43 4.49 8.19 -0.79
N ASN A 44 3.58 9.16 -0.69
CA ASN A 44 3.71 10.20 0.32
C ASN A 44 3.19 9.70 1.69
N ALA A 45 3.26 10.53 2.74
CA ALA A 45 2.86 10.12 4.09
C ALA A 45 1.35 9.81 4.18
N ARG A 46 0.50 10.59 3.50
CA ARG A 46 -0.96 10.45 3.52
C ARG A 46 -1.40 9.17 2.80
N GLU A 47 -0.83 8.93 1.64
CA GLU A 47 -1.05 7.71 0.85
C GLU A 47 -0.59 6.46 1.59
N GLN A 48 0.59 6.50 2.22
CA GLN A 48 1.07 5.36 2.98
C GLN A 48 0.12 5.03 4.15
N GLN A 49 -0.51 6.04 4.75
CA GLN A 49 -1.50 5.84 5.81
C GLN A 49 -2.75 5.15 5.25
N MET A 50 -3.28 5.63 4.12
CA MET A 50 -4.42 5.01 3.43
C MET A 50 -4.13 3.55 3.05
N VAL A 51 -2.98 3.29 2.43
CA VAL A 51 -2.55 1.92 2.10
C VAL A 51 -2.47 1.05 3.35
N ARG A 52 -1.91 1.58 4.45
CA ARG A 52 -1.75 0.82 5.70
C ARG A 52 -3.09 0.41 6.29
N GLU A 53 -4.08 1.31 6.29
CA GLU A 53 -5.44 1.03 6.76
C GLU A 53 -6.14 0.01 5.87
N ALA A 54 -6.09 0.22 4.55
CA ALA A 54 -6.66 -0.70 3.57
C ALA A 54 -6.05 -2.12 3.67
N VAL A 55 -4.71 -2.24 3.78
CA VAL A 55 -4.05 -3.55 3.95
C VAL A 55 -4.45 -4.22 5.26
N LYS A 56 -4.60 -3.48 6.36
CA LYS A 56 -5.04 -4.06 7.64
C LYS A 56 -6.46 -4.62 7.54
N LEU A 57 -7.38 -3.88 6.94
CA LEU A 57 -8.75 -4.32 6.70
C LEU A 57 -8.80 -5.53 5.75
N SER A 58 -8.05 -5.46 4.65
CA SER A 58 -7.96 -6.52 3.65
C SER A 58 -7.46 -7.83 4.27
N ARG A 59 -6.46 -7.77 5.16
CA ARG A 59 -5.96 -8.93 5.91
C ARG A 59 -6.98 -9.49 6.91
N PHE A 60 -7.71 -8.62 7.61
CA PHE A 60 -8.77 -9.05 8.52
C PHE A 60 -9.90 -9.77 7.76
N MET A 61 -10.18 -9.34 6.54
CA MET A 61 -11.14 -9.96 5.64
C MET A 61 -10.58 -11.17 4.88
N ALA A 62 -9.38 -11.65 5.22
CA ALA A 62 -8.69 -12.76 4.55
C ALA A 62 -8.43 -12.58 3.04
N LEU A 63 -8.48 -11.34 2.53
CA LEU A 63 -8.19 -11.04 1.12
C LEU A 63 -6.68 -10.95 0.84
N LEU A 64 -5.89 -10.61 1.86
CA LEU A 64 -4.43 -10.54 1.79
C LEU A 64 -3.79 -11.33 2.94
N PRO A 65 -2.65 -12.00 2.71
CA PRO A 65 -1.98 -12.75 3.75
C PRO A 65 -1.24 -11.85 4.75
N TYR A 66 -1.13 -12.32 5.99
CA TYR A 66 -0.22 -11.75 7.00
C TYR A 66 1.23 -12.17 6.76
N VAL A 67 1.42 -13.41 6.31
CA VAL A 67 2.71 -14.04 5.98
C VAL A 67 2.49 -14.88 4.73
N ALA A 68 3.40 -14.77 3.77
CA ALA A 68 3.46 -15.65 2.61
C ALA A 68 4.78 -16.45 2.69
N ASN A 69 4.69 -17.76 2.49
CA ASN A 69 5.81 -18.70 2.51
C ASN A 69 6.28 -18.96 1.09
#